data_AF-A0A9W6YAQ8-F1
#
_entry.id   AF-A0A9W6YAQ8-F1
#
_cell.length_a   1.000
_cell.length_b   1.000
_cell.length_c   1.000
_cell.angle_alpha   90.00
_cell.angle_beta   90.00
_cell.angle_gamma   90.00
#
_symmetry.space_group_name_H-M   'P 1'
#
loop_
_entity.id
_entity.type
_entity.pdbx_description
1 polymer ?
#
loop_
_entity_poly.entity_id
_entity_poly.type
_entity_poly.pdbx_seq_one_letter_code
_entity_poly.pdbx_strand_id
1 'polypeptide(L)'
;MEYKISTKDWIYLVPLVQSSLNHSAVSSLGNKAPTELFTGLPCPSPLAEFYDASKKKMVRLPATSAAIFKYLDVLRASLQAIHQPTRDQHLKLRLLNKKRERGENTVNFDVGDYVLRSRVDEKQGNKLLVTW
;
A
#
# COMPACT_ATOMS: atom_id res chain seq x y z
N MET A 1 -0.53 14.71 -8.11
CA MET A 1 -1.20 15.50 -7.06
C MET A 1 -1.96 14.52 -6.18
N GLU A 2 -1.41 14.19 -5.01
CA GLU A 2 -2.17 13.45 -3.99
C GLU A 2 -3.06 14.46 -3.29
N TYR A 3 -4.36 14.41 -3.57
CA TYR A 3 -5.34 15.26 -2.89
C TYR A 3 -5.37 14.85 -1.41
N LYS A 4 -4.93 15.73 -0.51
CA LYS A 4 -5.04 15.54 0.94
C LYS A 4 -6.50 15.74 1.34
N ILE A 5 -7.28 14.67 1.25
CA ILE A 5 -8.66 14.62 1.74
C ILE A 5 -8.61 14.51 3.27
N SER A 6 -9.42 15.31 3.98
CA SER A 6 -9.52 15.23 5.43
C SER A 6 -10.04 13.85 5.85
N THR A 7 -9.57 13.31 6.97
CA THR A 7 -10.10 12.05 7.52
C THR A 7 -11.59 12.14 7.85
N LYS A 8 -12.13 13.34 8.07
CA LYS A 8 -13.57 13.56 8.29
C LYS A 8 -14.40 13.46 7.00
N ASP A 9 -13.77 13.64 5.85
CA ASP A 9 -14.41 13.71 4.55
C ASP A 9 -14.42 12.35 3.82
N TRP A 10 -13.99 11.27 4.49
CA TRP A 10 -13.94 9.91 3.92
C TRP A 10 -15.32 9.40 3.46
N ILE A 11 -16.40 9.90 4.06
CA ILE A 11 -17.78 9.54 3.71
C ILE A 11 -18.07 9.81 2.23
N TYR A 12 -17.51 10.88 1.68
CA TYR A 12 -17.66 11.21 0.25
C TYR A 12 -16.98 10.20 -0.67
N LEU A 13 -15.99 9.46 -0.17
CA LEU A 13 -15.30 8.42 -0.91
C LEU A 13 -16.01 7.06 -0.85
N VAL A 14 -16.92 6.85 0.10
CA VAL A 14 -17.59 5.55 0.29
C VAL A 14 -18.26 5.04 -0.98
N PRO A 15 -19.07 5.84 -1.71
CA PRO A 15 -19.68 5.36 -2.95
C PRO A 15 -18.66 4.99 -4.02
N LEU A 16 -17.56 5.76 -4.12
CA LEU A 16 -16.50 5.52 -5.08
C LEU A 16 -15.74 4.23 -4.77
N VAL A 17 -15.38 4.03 -3.50
CA VAL A 17 -14.69 2.82 -3.03
C VAL A 17 -15.59 1.60 -3.21
N GLN A 18 -16.85 1.69 -2.78
CA GLN A 18 -17.83 0.61 -2.92
C GLN A 18 -18.01 0.23 -4.39
N SER A 19 -18.18 1.21 -5.28
CA SER A 19 -18.28 0.97 -6.72
C SER A 19 -17.01 0.29 -7.26
N SER A 20 -15.83 0.79 -6.88
CA SER A 20 -14.55 0.23 -7.35
C SER A 20 -14.38 -1.23 -6.93
N LEU A 21 -14.72 -1.57 -5.68
CA LEU A 21 -14.62 -2.92 -5.16
C LEU A 21 -15.61 -3.88 -5.84
N ASN A 22 -16.85 -3.45 -6.07
CA ASN A 22 -17.87 -4.31 -6.65
C ASN A 22 -17.71 -4.58 -8.15
N HIS A 23 -17.03 -3.68 -8.87
CA HIS A 23 -16.79 -3.79 -10.32
C HIS A 23 -15.37 -4.26 -10.68
N SER A 24 -14.53 -4.59 -9.69
CA SER A 24 -13.19 -5.11 -9.92
C SER A 24 -13.16 -6.64 -9.83
N ALA A 25 -12.59 -7.28 -10.85
CA ALA A 25 -12.39 -8.73 -10.84
C ALA A 25 -11.34 -9.14 -9.81
N VAL A 26 -11.61 -10.22 -9.08
CA VAL A 26 -10.69 -10.77 -8.07
C VAL A 26 -10.44 -12.25 -8.33
N SER A 27 -9.19 -12.69 -8.15
CA SER A 27 -8.77 -14.08 -8.42
C SER A 27 -9.51 -15.12 -7.58
N SER A 28 -9.84 -14.78 -6.33
CA SER A 28 -10.63 -15.64 -5.43
C SER A 28 -12.05 -15.93 -5.94
N LEU A 29 -12.58 -15.08 -6.81
CA LEU A 29 -13.91 -15.20 -7.42
C LEU A 29 -13.83 -15.75 -8.86
N GLY A 30 -12.76 -16.46 -9.20
CA GLY A 30 -12.56 -16.98 -10.55
C GLY A 30 -12.33 -15.89 -11.59
N ASN A 31 -11.65 -14.79 -11.20
CA ASN A 31 -11.44 -13.59 -12.01
C ASN A 31 -12.74 -12.89 -12.44
N LYS A 32 -13.78 -12.96 -11.61
CA LYS A 32 -15.05 -12.23 -11.78
C LYS A 32 -15.20 -11.13 -10.75
N ALA A 33 -15.94 -10.08 -11.09
CA ALA A 33 -16.29 -9.01 -10.16
C ALA A 33 -17.50 -9.40 -9.29
N PRO A 34 -17.60 -8.93 -8.04
CA PRO A 34 -18.75 -9.19 -7.17
C PRO A 34 -20.11 -8.90 -7.82
N THR A 35 -20.22 -7.80 -8.58
CA THR A 35 -21.45 -7.45 -9.30
C THR A 35 -21.86 -8.53 -10.30
N GLU A 36 -20.92 -9.20 -10.96
CA GLU A 36 -21.21 -10.27 -11.93
C GLU A 36 -21.80 -11.50 -11.26
N LEU A 37 -21.30 -11.83 -10.06
CA LEU A 37 -21.82 -12.94 -9.29
C LEU A 37 -23.20 -12.63 -8.71
N PHE A 38 -23.40 -11.40 -8.24
CA PHE A 38 -24.67 -10.97 -7.65
C PHE A 38 -25.79 -10.85 -8.69
N THR A 39 -25.48 -10.32 -9.88
CA THR A 39 -26.49 -10.04 -10.92
C THR A 39 -26.59 -11.13 -12.00
N GLY A 40 -25.57 -11.98 -12.13
CA GLY A 40 -25.46 -12.94 -13.24
C GLY A 40 -25.15 -12.30 -14.60
N LEU A 41 -24.92 -10.98 -14.65
CA LEU A 41 -24.63 -10.22 -15.86
C LEU A 41 -23.13 -9.89 -15.95
N PRO A 42 -22.59 -9.66 -17.17
CA PRO A 42 -21.21 -9.20 -17.31
C PRO A 42 -21.03 -7.82 -16.67
N CYS A 43 -19.86 -7.57 -16.09
CA CYS A 43 -19.57 -6.31 -15.42
C CYS A 43 -19.59 -5.17 -16.46
N PRO A 44 -20.46 -4.15 -16.29
CA PRO A 44 -20.48 -3.02 -17.21
C PRO A 44 -19.17 -2.24 -17.09
N SER A 45 -18.56 -1.88 -18.22
CA SER A 45 -17.42 -0.97 -18.23
C SER A 45 -17.91 0.46 -17.99
N PRO A 46 -17.39 1.19 -16.98
CA PRO A 46 -17.74 2.59 -16.75
C PRO A 46 -17.45 3.51 -17.94
N LEU A 47 -16.59 3.07 -18.85
CA LEU A 47 -16.21 3.76 -20.08
C LEU A 47 -16.68 3.02 -21.34
N ALA A 48 -17.74 2.21 -21.27
CA ALA A 48 -18.30 1.60 -22.49
C ALA A 48 -18.84 2.67 -23.45
N GLU A 49 -19.44 3.72 -22.88
CA GLU A 49 -20.01 4.86 -23.59
C GLU A 49 -19.64 6.15 -22.87
N PHE A 50 -19.25 7.18 -23.62
CA PHE A 50 -19.07 8.52 -23.08
C PHE A 50 -19.58 9.57 -24.07
N TYR A 51 -19.93 10.73 -23.53
CA TYR A 51 -20.35 11.87 -24.34
C TYR A 51 -19.14 12.64 -24.87
N ASP A 52 -18.98 12.66 -26.19
CA ASP A 52 -17.98 13.50 -26.86
C ASP A 52 -18.57 14.90 -27.08
N ALA A 53 -18.13 15.86 -26.26
CA ALA A 53 -18.61 17.24 -26.31
C ALA A 53 -18.31 17.93 -27.66
N SER A 54 -17.24 17.53 -28.36
CA SER A 54 -16.89 18.10 -29.67
C SER A 54 -17.87 17.64 -30.75
N LYS A 55 -18.24 16.36 -30.72
CA LYS A 55 -19.15 15.75 -31.70
C LYS A 55 -20.63 15.82 -31.29
N LYS A 56 -20.91 16.26 -30.06
CA LYS A 56 -22.23 16.30 -29.42
C LYS A 56 -22.97 14.96 -29.51
N LYS A 57 -22.26 13.85 -29.34
CA LYS A 57 -22.79 12.49 -29.50
C LYS A 57 -22.22 11.55 -28.44
N MET A 58 -23.02 10.54 -28.08
CA MET A 58 -22.52 9.39 -27.32
C MET A 58 -21.64 8.54 -28.23
N VAL A 59 -20.43 8.27 -27.78
CA VAL A 59 -19.45 7.43 -28.48
C VAL A 59 -19.30 6.14 -27.70
N ARG A 60 -19.56 5.01 -28.37
CA ARG A 60 -19.22 3.67 -27.88
C ARG A 60 -17.75 3.38 -28.12
N LEU A 61 -17.05 2.97 -27.08
CA LEU A 61 -15.67 2.49 -27.22
C LEU A 61 -15.68 1.08 -27.80
N PRO A 62 -14.80 0.77 -28.78
CA PRO A 62 -14.61 -0.61 -29.24
C PRO A 62 -14.19 -1.49 -28.07
N ALA A 63 -14.81 -2.66 -27.91
CA ALA A 63 -14.58 -3.58 -26.79
C ALA A 63 -13.10 -4.00 -26.64
N THR A 64 -12.36 -4.05 -27.75
CA THR A 64 -10.98 -4.55 -27.76
C THR A 64 -10.21 -3.87 -28.89
N SER A 65 -9.47 -2.80 -28.59
CA SER A 65 -8.52 -2.23 -29.54
C SER A 65 -7.10 -2.64 -29.14
N ALA A 66 -6.35 -3.27 -30.05
CA ALA A 66 -4.96 -3.66 -29.81
C ALA A 66 -4.09 -2.45 -29.39
N ALA A 67 -4.46 -1.25 -29.82
CA ALA A 67 -3.80 -0.01 -29.43
C ALA A 67 -4.02 0.34 -27.94
N ILE A 68 -5.20 0.05 -27.37
CA ILE A 68 -5.49 0.25 -25.94
C ILE A 68 -4.60 -0.67 -25.10
N PHE A 69 -4.52 -1.95 -25.45
CA PHE A 69 -3.67 -2.90 -24.71
C PHE A 69 -2.21 -2.49 -24.74
N LYS A 70 -1.69 -2.11 -25.91
CA LYS A 70 -0.31 -1.61 -26.05
C LYS A 70 -0.05 -0.40 -25.14
N TYR A 71 -1.00 0.54 -25.06
CA TYR A 71 -0.87 1.70 -24.18
C TYR A 71 -0.94 1.30 -22.69
N LEU A 72 -1.86 0.41 -22.32
CA LEU A 72 -1.98 -0.10 -20.95
C LEU A 72 -0.74 -0.86 -20.49
N ASP A 73 -0.10 -1.62 -21.36
CA ASP A 73 1.14 -2.33 -21.04
C ASP A 73 2.28 -1.35 -20.76
N VAL A 74 2.41 -0.30 -21.57
CA VAL A 74 3.37 0.79 -21.33
C VAL A 74 3.09 1.50 -20.00
N LEU A 75 1.82 1.82 -19.71
CA LEU A 75 1.42 2.46 -18.45
C LEU A 75 1.68 1.56 -17.24
N ARG A 76 1.37 0.27 -17.35
CA ARG A 76 1.62 -0.69 -16.27
C ARG A 76 3.12 -0.83 -16.00
N ALA A 77 3.93 -0.90 -17.05
CA ALA A 77 5.39 -0.93 -16.93
C ALA A 77 5.93 0.35 -16.26
N SER A 78 5.42 1.54 -16.64
CA SER A 78 5.88 2.81 -16.05
C SER A 78 5.48 2.94 -14.58
N LEU A 79 4.25 2.55 -14.20
CA LEU A 79 3.82 2.51 -12.81
C LEU A 79 4.65 1.53 -11.99
N GLN A 80 4.92 0.33 -12.52
CA GLN A 80 5.79 -0.63 -11.85
C GLN A 80 7.19 -0.07 -11.63
N ALA A 81 7.77 0.61 -12.63
CA ALA A 81 9.07 1.25 -12.51
C ALA A 81 9.09 2.35 -11.43
N ILE A 82 8.03 3.15 -11.31
CA ILE A 82 7.90 4.18 -10.26
C ILE A 82 7.79 3.54 -8.87
N HIS A 83 7.07 2.43 -8.73
CA HIS A 83 6.89 1.74 -7.45
C HIS A 83 8.08 0.86 -7.04
N GLN A 84 8.94 0.46 -7.98
CA GLN A 84 10.10 -0.41 -7.70
C GLN A 84 11.03 0.16 -6.62
N PRO A 85 11.52 1.42 -6.72
CA PRO A 85 12.41 2.00 -5.71
C PRO A 85 11.81 1.98 -4.30
N THR A 86 10.52 2.27 -4.16
CA THR A 86 9.82 2.21 -2.87
C THR A 86 9.80 0.78 -2.34
N ARG A 87 9.45 -0.21 -3.18
CA ARG A 87 9.46 -1.63 -2.78
C ARG A 87 10.85 -2.09 -2.33
N ASP A 88 11.90 -1.68 -3.05
CA ASP A 88 13.28 -2.00 -2.72
C ASP A 88 13.71 -1.37 -1.40
N GLN A 89 13.35 -0.11 -1.14
CA GLN A 89 13.60 0.55 0.13
C GLN A 89 12.90 -0.15 1.29
N HIS A 90 11.62 -0.48 1.13
CA HIS A 90 10.86 -1.25 2.13
C HIS A 90 11.51 -2.62 2.40
N LEU A 91 11.95 -3.32 1.35
CA LEU A 91 12.63 -4.60 1.48
C LEU A 91 13.97 -4.46 2.21
N LYS A 92 14.78 -3.45 1.85
CA LYS A 92 16.06 -3.15 2.50
C LYS A 92 15.87 -2.88 3.99
N LEU A 93 14.91 -2.04 4.36
CA LEU A 93 14.58 -1.74 5.75
C LEU A 93 14.15 -3.01 6.51
N ARG A 94 13.29 -3.83 5.91
CA ARG A 94 12.86 -5.11 6.51
C ARG A 94 14.03 -6.05 6.76
N LEU A 95 14.96 -6.17 5.81
CA LEU A 95 16.16 -7.01 5.96
C LEU A 95 17.13 -6.47 7.03
N LEU A 96 17.30 -5.15 7.10
CA LEU A 96 18.13 -4.50 8.13
C LEU A 96 17.54 -4.72 9.54
N ASN A 97 16.23 -4.55 9.71
CA ASN A 97 15.56 -4.81 10.98
C ASN A 97 15.70 -6.28 11.39
N LYS A 98 15.46 -7.22 10.46
CA LYS A 98 15.67 -8.66 10.71
C LYS A 98 17.13 -9.01 11.05
N LYS A 99 18.11 -8.22 10.58
CA LYS A 99 19.52 -8.39 10.96
C LYS A 99 19.80 -7.84 12.36
N ARG A 100 19.18 -6.70 12.73
CA ARG A 100 19.29 -6.12 14.08
C ARG A 100 18.67 -7.03 15.14
N GLU A 101 17.49 -7.60 14.86
CA GLU A 101 16.82 -8.57 15.75
C GLU A 101 17.70 -9.81 16.06
N ARG A 102 18.58 -10.24 15.13
CA ARG A 102 19.49 -11.37 15.39
C ARG A 102 20.61 -11.06 16.38
N GLY A 103 20.93 -9.78 16.59
CA GLY A 103 21.91 -9.33 17.57
C GLY A 103 21.26 -8.79 18.86
N GLU A 104 19.93 -8.78 18.90
CA GLU A 104 19.19 -8.40 20.09
C GLU A 104 19.28 -9.60 21.03
N ASN A 105 20.22 -9.52 21.99
CA ASN A 105 20.16 -10.33 23.19
C ASN A 105 18.79 -10.04 23.81
N THR A 106 17.81 -10.90 23.55
CA THR A 106 16.59 -10.96 24.33
C THR A 106 17.05 -11.23 25.74
N VAL A 107 17.16 -10.16 26.53
CA VAL A 107 17.68 -10.28 27.88
C VAL A 107 16.69 -11.13 28.64
N ASN A 108 17.15 -12.27 29.13
CA ASN A 108 16.31 -13.28 29.75
C ASN A 108 15.97 -12.90 31.20
N PHE A 109 15.37 -11.72 31.38
CA PHE A 109 14.89 -11.25 32.67
C PHE A 109 13.39 -11.47 32.77
N ASP A 110 12.95 -11.95 33.92
CA ASP A 110 11.54 -12.05 34.29
C ASP A 110 11.24 -11.14 35.49
N VAL A 111 9.96 -10.89 35.75
CA VAL A 111 9.52 -10.07 36.88
C VAL A 111 9.93 -10.76 38.19
N GLY A 112 10.95 -10.21 38.87
CA GLY A 112 11.53 -10.78 40.09
C GLY A 112 13.05 -10.90 40.03
N ASP A 113 13.65 -10.76 38.85
CA ASP A 113 15.10 -10.75 38.70
C ASP A 113 15.71 -9.43 39.19
N TYR A 114 16.63 -9.53 40.15
CA TYR A 114 17.41 -8.39 40.65
C TYR A 114 18.74 -8.30 39.90
N VAL A 115 18.95 -7.19 39.19
CA VAL A 115 20.17 -6.96 38.40
C VAL A 115 20.91 -5.74 38.94
N LEU A 116 22.20 -5.91 39.25
CA LEU A 116 23.05 -4.81 39.67
C LEU A 116 23.41 -3.95 38.45
N ARG A 117 23.03 -2.67 38.47
CA ARG A 117 23.34 -1.72 37.38
C ARG A 117 24.25 -0.62 37.88
N SER A 118 25.54 -0.72 37.59
CA SER A 118 26.46 0.40 37.79
C SER A 118 26.23 1.48 36.73
N ARG A 119 25.97 2.72 37.16
CA ARG A 119 26.08 3.90 36.29
C ARG A 119 27.42 4.57 36.54
N VAL A 120 28.10 4.96 35.48
CA VAL A 120 29.30 5.81 35.59
C VAL A 120 28.80 7.24 35.71
N ASP A 121 29.01 7.87 36.86
CA ASP A 121 28.70 9.29 37.05
C ASP A 121 29.77 10.14 36.33
N GLU A 122 29.34 10.95 35.37
CA GLU A 122 30.18 12.00 34.77
C GLU A 122 30.38 13.14 35.77
N LYS A 123 31.33 13.01 36.70
CA LYS A 123 31.81 14.17 37.47
C LYS A 123 33.33 14.24 37.56
N GLN A 124 33.82 15.37 37.06
CA GLN A 124 35.14 15.99 37.15
C GLN A 124 36.17 15.27 38.05
N GLY A 125 36.98 14.42 37.42
CA GLY A 125 38.20 13.86 38.00
C GLY A 125 38.59 12.55 37.34
N ASN A 126 39.90 12.29 37.19
CA ASN A 126 40.46 11.06 36.58
C ASN A 126 40.20 9.77 37.38
N LYS A 127 39.27 9.75 38.33
CA LYS A 127 38.97 8.58 39.16
C LYS A 127 37.50 8.23 39.07
N LEU A 128 37.23 7.04 38.52
CA LEU A 128 35.90 6.44 38.48
C LEU A 128 35.43 6.20 39.91
N LEU A 129 34.38 6.90 40.33
CA LEU A 129 33.63 6.62 41.55
C LEU A 129 32.40 5.83 41.16
N VAL A 130 32.20 4.69 41.81
CA VAL A 130 31.02 3.83 41.65
C VAL A 130 30.21 3.93 42.93
N THR A 131 28.95 4.33 42.79
CA THR A 131 27.97 4.36 43.88
C THR A 131 27.13 3.09 43.77
N TRP A 132 27.10 2.29 44.84
CA TRP A 132 26.37 1.01 44.92
C TRP A 132 24.90 1.24 45.22
#